data_AF-A0A838F8E7-F1
#
_entry.id   AF-A0A838F8E7-F1
#
_cell.length_a   1.000
_cell.length_b   1.000
_cell.length_c   1.000
_cell.angle_alpha   90.00
_cell.angle_beta   90.00
_cell.angle_gamma   90.00
#
_symmetry.space_group_name_H-M   'P 1'
#
loop_
_entity.id
_entity.type
_entity.pdbx_description
1 polymer ?
#
loop_
_entity_poly.entity_id
_entity_poly.type
_entity_poly.pdbx_seq_one_letter_code
_entity_poly.pdbx_strand_id
1 'polypeptide(L)' 'MSLLIVSNRLPVNIHRKKGTYEYSSSPGGLASGMRSYVEKIKNQNDSEMEAGWVGLAHQ' A
#
# COMPACT_ATOMS: atom_id res chain seq x y z
N MET A 1 -14.51 3.80 7.99
CA MET A 1 -14.55 4.33 6.61
C MET A 1 -13.54 3.56 5.78
N SER A 2 -13.84 3.23 4.53
CA SER A 2 -12.99 2.36 3.71
C SER A 2 -12.41 3.09 2.49
N LEU A 3 -11.10 2.99 2.28
CA LEU A 3 -10.38 3.52 1.13
C LEU A 3 -9.85 2.36 0.28
N LEU A 4 -10.29 2.27 -0.97
CA LEU A 4 -9.78 1.31 -1.95
C LEU A 4 -9.01 2.05 -3.05
N ILE A 5 -7.73 1.72 -3.20
CA ILE A 5 -6.88 2.24 -4.27
C ILE A 5 -6.77 1.17 -5.35
N VAL A 6 -7.08 1.52 -6.59
CA VAL A 6 -6.93 0.62 -7.75
C VAL A 6 -5.92 1.25 -8.71
N SER A 7 -4.81 0.56 -8.97
CA SER A 7 -3.78 1.02 -9.91
C SER A 7 -3.15 -0.14 -10.67
N ASN A 8 -2.51 0.17 -11.80
CA ASN A 8 -1.75 -0.85 -12.54
C ASN A 8 -0.52 -1.36 -11.77
N ARG A 9 0.08 -0.54 -10.90
CA ARG A 9 1.32 -0.88 -10.19
C ARG A 9 1.14 -0.74 -8.69
N LEU A 10 1.41 -1.82 -7.95
CA LEU A 10 1.47 -1.81 -6.49
C LEU A 10 2.78 -1.16 -5.99
N PRO A 11 2.77 -0.56 -4.79
CA PRO A 11 3.97 0.02 -4.17
C PRO A 11 4.88 -1.03 -3.52
N VAL A 12 4.89 -2.25 -4.03
CA VAL A 12 5.70 -3.37 -3.56
C VAL A 12 6.30 -4.11 -4.75
N ASN A 13 7.54 -4.59 -4.59
CA ASN A 13 8.15 -5.57 -5.48
C ASN A 13 8.14 -6.94 -4.80
N ILE A 14 7.93 -7.99 -5.59
CA ILE A 14 7.91 -9.38 -5.13
C ILE A 14 9.02 -10.15 -5.83
N HIS A 15 10.06 -10.53 -5.10
CA HIS A 15 11.15 -11.32 -5.63
C HIS A 15 11.05 -12.77 -5.18
N ARG A 16 11.23 -13.71 -6.12
CA ARG A 16 11.29 -15.14 -5.78
C ARG A 16 12.73 -15.56 -5.57
N LYS A 17 13.06 -16.06 -4.37
CA LYS A 17 14.42 -16.50 -4.03
C LYS A 17 14.40 -17.85 -3.34
N LYS A 18 15.08 -18.85 -3.90
CA LYS A 18 15.24 -20.20 -3.31
C LYS A 18 13.93 -20.83 -2.79
N GLY A 19 12.83 -20.64 -3.52
CA GLY A 19 11.51 -21.20 -3.15
C GLY A 19 10.68 -20.34 -2.19
N THR A 20 11.19 -19.20 -1.71
CA THR A 20 10.43 -18.22 -0.92
C THR A 20 10.12 -16.97 -1.74
N TYR A 21 9.12 -16.21 -1.29
CA TYR A 21 8.80 -14.88 -1.80
C TYR A 21 9.32 -13.83 -0.82
N GLU A 22 10.15 -12.91 -1.30
CA GLU A 22 10.63 -11.75 -0.57
C GLU A 22 9.89 -10.50 -1.08
N TYR A 23 9.40 -9.68 -0.16
CA TYR A 23 8.71 -8.43 -0.47
C TYR A 23 9.62 -7.26 -0.15
N SER A 24 9.76 -6.33 -1.10
CA SER A 24 10.45 -5.07 -0.85
C SER A 24 9.53 -3.89 -1.12
N SER A 25 9.64 -2.87 -0.28
CA SER A 25 8.86 -1.63 -0.43
C SER A 25 9.42 -0.82 -1.60
N SER A 26 8.57 -0.40 -2.52
CA SER A 26 8.94 0.47 -3.64
C SER A 26 8.01 1.70 -3.70
N PRO A 27 7.98 2.52 -2.64
CA PRO A 27 7.01 3.59 -2.53
C PRO A 27 7.33 4.69 -3.54
N GLY A 28 6.34 5.03 -4.38
CA GLY A 28 6.33 6.26 -5.16
C GLY A 28 5.63 7.40 -4.41
N GLY A 29 5.59 8.59 -5.01
CA GLY A 29 4.95 9.77 -4.41
C GLY A 29 3.49 9.54 -3.99
N LEU A 30 2.72 8.80 -4.80
CA LEU A 30 1.33 8.45 -4.46
C LEU A 30 1.25 7.56 -3.22
N ALA A 31 2.11 6.54 -3.11
CA ALA A 31 2.07 5.61 -1.99
C ALA A 31 2.43 6.30 -0.67
N SER A 32 3.45 7.15 -0.69
CA SER A 32 3.83 7.97 0.46
C SER A 32 2.70 8.94 0.85
N GLY A 33 2.09 9.63 -0.12
CA GLY A 33 0.99 10.56 0.13
C GLY A 33 -0.25 9.88 0.70
N MET A 34 -0.63 8.71 0.17
CA MET A 34 -1.78 7.93 0.66
C MET A 34 -1.53 7.41 2.07
N ARG A 35 -0.29 7.01 2.39
CA ARG A 35 0.08 6.63 3.75
C ARG A 35 -0.11 7.81 4.72
N SER A 36 0.43 8.98 4.42
CA SER A 36 0.28 10.17 5.26
C SER A 36 -1.19 10.59 5.42
N TYR A 37 -2.00 10.45 4.36
CA TYR A 37 -3.44 10.72 4.42
C TYR A 37 -4.16 9.77 5.39
N VAL A 38 -3.95 8.46 5.26
CA VAL A 38 -4.57 7.46 6.13
C VAL A 38 -4.14 7.66 7.59
N GLU A 39 -2.85 7.94 7.83
CA GLU A 39 -2.32 8.24 9.16
C GLU A 39 -2.99 9.49 9.76
N LYS A 40 -3.16 10.56 8.98
CA LYS A 40 -3.84 11.79 9.44
C LYS A 40 -5.29 11.52 9.82
N ILE A 41 -6.04 10.78 9.01
CA ILE A 41 -7.46 10.49 9.28
C ILE A 41 -7.62 9.61 10.51
N LYS A 42 -6.78 8.58 10.66
CA LYS A 42 -6.78 7.70 11.85
C LYS A 42 -6.54 8.49 13.14
N ASN A 43 -5.63 9.46 13.10
CA ASN A 43 -5.31 10.29 14.27
C ASN A 43 -6.39 11.32 14.62
N GLN A 44 -7.29 11.66 13.69
CA GLN A 44 -8.30 12.72 13.90
C GLN A 44 -9.66 12.21 14.36
N ASN A 45 -10.08 11.03 13.89
CA ASN A 45 -11.48 10.63 13.99
C ASN A 45 -11.78 9.48 14.97
N ASP A 46 -10.79 8.99 15.73
CA ASP A 46 -10.89 7.81 16.63
C ASP A 46 -11.60 6.59 15.99
N SER A 47 -11.60 6.58 14.65
CA SER A 47 -12.40 5.69 13.82
C SER A 47 -11.46 4.76 13.08
N GLU A 48 -11.81 3.47 13.04
CA GLU A 48 -11.10 2.49 12.24
C GLU A 48 -11.27 2.82 10.74
N MET A 49 -10.22 3.39 10.16
CA MET A 49 -10.09 3.54 8.72
C MET A 49 -9.42 2.30 8.14
N GLU A 50 -10.14 1.61 7.27
CA GLU A 50 -9.63 0.50 6.48
C GLU A 50 -9.10 1.03 5.16
N ALA A 51 -7.91 0.58 4.76
CA ALA A 51 -7.31 0.94 3.49
C ALA A 51 -6.79 -0.30 2.78
N GLY A 52 -7.16 -0.46 1.52
CA GLY A 52 -6.72 -1.55 0.64
C GLY A 52 -6.18 -1.02 -0.68
N TRP A 53 -5.23 -1.74 -1.27
CA TRP A 53 -4.67 -1.42 -2.58
C TRP A 53 -4.68 -2.66 -3.47
N VAL A 54 -5.36 -2.57 -4.60
CA VAL A 54 -5.43 -3.61 -5.63
C VAL A 54 -4.67 -3.15 -6.87
N GLY A 55 -3.80 -4.03 -7.38
CA GLY A 55 -3.00 -3.75 -8.56
C GLY A 55 -2.08 -4.91 -8.91
N LEU A 56 -1.21 -4.70 -9.90
CA LEU A 56 -0.21 -5.69 -10.30
C LEU A 56 1.08 -5.43 -9.51
N ALA A 57 1.59 -6.49 -8.89
CA ALA A 57 2.93 -6.48 -8.30
C ALA A 57 3.97 -6.62 -9.42
N HIS A 58 5.08 -5.91 -9.30
CA HIS A 58 6.25 -6.13 -10.16
C HIS A 58 7.15 -7.20 -9.54
N GLN A 59 7.78 -8.00 -10.41
CA GLN A 59 8.77 -9.03 -10.05
C GLN A 59 10.20 -8.51 -10.18
#